data_AF-A0A8B8NA31-F1
#
_entry.id   AF-A0A8B8NA31-F1
#
_cell.length_a   1.000
_cell.length_b   1.000
_cell.length_c   1.000
_cell.angle_alpha   90.00
_cell.angle_beta   90.00
_cell.angle_gamma   90.00
#
_symmetry.space_group_name_H-M   'P 1'
#
loop_
_entity.id
_entity.type
_entity.pdbx_description
1 polymer ?
#
loop_
_entity_poly.entity_id
_entity_poly.type
_entity_poly.pdbx_seq_one_letter_code
_entity_poly.pdbx_strand_id
1 'polypeptide(L)'
;RERSLVERSPEVYFANNHCGGTEIDKIKMMYESMKARVEHVVEKGKAGEEYINGDRERRVLNKWTDEFTRQNHPAVIEILRDNSRDRDIAGNVMPNLIYLSREKSKDVPHQFKAGALNALLRVSAVMTNAPILLTLDCDMRSNDPETPRRALCYLADPSTDQPQLGYVQFPQRFQGINEGDIYCGDLKRMFQINPTGMKNGPDYGGSGCFFRRRSLFGAPSAIVPPEIPQLGPEHCPNGSIGSEETLALAQKVLECKYEHNTNWGHKVGFRYGSLVEDYYTGYMLQCE
;
A
#
# COMPACT_ATOMS: atom_id res chain seq x y z
N ARG A 1 7.21 6.64 -19.27
CA ARG A 1 6.10 6.00 -20.03
C ARG A 1 6.39 6.03 -21.51
N GLU A 2 6.70 7.19 -22.07
CA GLU A 2 7.03 7.41 -23.50
C GLU A 2 8.07 6.44 -24.08
N ARG A 3 9.11 6.11 -23.31
CA ARG A 3 10.17 5.19 -23.74
C ARG A 3 9.91 3.71 -23.45
N SER A 4 8.71 3.36 -22.97
CA SER A 4 8.32 1.97 -22.64
C SER A 4 9.29 1.21 -21.73
N LEU A 5 10.04 1.93 -20.87
CA LEU A 5 10.98 1.30 -19.93
C LEU A 5 10.26 0.33 -19.01
N VAL A 6 10.82 -0.86 -18.81
CA VAL A 6 10.23 -1.90 -17.94
C VAL A 6 10.55 -1.61 -16.48
N GLU A 7 11.83 -1.46 -16.13
CA GLU A 7 12.24 -1.11 -14.76
C GLU A 7 11.80 0.32 -14.44
N ARG A 8 11.03 0.47 -13.36
CA ARG A 8 10.45 1.74 -12.91
C ARG A 8 11.10 2.27 -11.65
N SER A 9 11.90 1.45 -10.95
CA SER A 9 12.75 1.92 -9.86
C SER A 9 13.99 2.61 -10.44
N PRO A 10 14.20 3.92 -10.17
CA PRO A 10 15.37 4.62 -10.67
C PRO A 10 16.69 4.02 -10.17
N GLU A 11 16.75 3.60 -8.89
CA GLU A 11 17.94 2.98 -8.29
C GLU A 11 18.39 1.77 -9.11
N VAL A 12 17.45 0.86 -9.41
CA VAL A 12 17.79 -0.36 -10.15
C VAL A 12 18.07 -0.08 -11.61
N TYR A 13 17.26 0.80 -12.22
CA TYR A 13 17.44 1.17 -13.61
C TYR A 13 18.85 1.74 -13.83
N PHE A 14 19.30 2.68 -12.98
CA PHE A 14 20.61 3.31 -13.15
C PHE A 14 21.79 2.46 -12.67
N ALA A 15 21.57 1.47 -11.80
CA ALA A 15 22.60 0.52 -11.39
C ALA A 15 23.08 -0.41 -12.53
N ASN A 16 22.22 -0.70 -13.51
CA ASN A 16 22.51 -1.64 -14.60
C ASN A 16 23.34 -1.04 -15.76
N ASN A 17 24.06 0.08 -15.53
CA ASN A 17 24.91 0.74 -16.53
C ASN A 17 24.23 0.93 -17.90
N HIS A 18 22.97 1.36 -17.91
CA HIS A 18 22.29 1.67 -19.15
C HIS A 18 22.95 2.88 -19.83
N CYS A 19 23.50 2.66 -21.02
CA CYS A 19 24.04 3.72 -21.87
C CYS A 19 22.85 4.50 -22.47
N GLY A 20 22.58 5.68 -21.92
CA GLY A 20 21.48 6.53 -22.34
C GLY A 20 21.93 7.65 -23.26
N GLY A 21 21.03 8.15 -24.12
CA GLY A 21 21.24 9.44 -24.79
C GLY A 21 21.11 10.62 -23.82
N THR A 22 21.40 11.82 -24.30
CA THR A 22 21.51 13.07 -23.50
C THR A 22 20.35 13.36 -22.54
N GLU A 23 19.12 12.93 -22.85
CA GLU A 23 17.97 13.10 -21.97
C GLU A 23 17.97 12.13 -20.78
N ILE A 24 18.41 10.89 -20.98
CA ILE A 24 18.52 9.90 -19.88
C ILE A 24 19.60 10.37 -18.90
N ASP A 25 20.69 10.95 -19.39
CA ASP A 25 21.74 11.52 -18.54
C ASP A 25 21.21 12.67 -17.68
N LYS A 26 20.36 13.55 -18.25
CA LYS A 26 19.67 14.60 -17.49
C LYS A 26 18.79 14.02 -16.39
N ILE A 27 18.00 12.99 -16.70
CA ILE A 27 17.13 12.32 -15.71
C ILE A 27 17.99 11.65 -14.63
N LYS A 28 19.10 11.02 -15.00
CA LYS A 28 20.05 10.42 -14.04
C LYS A 28 20.61 11.48 -13.10
N MET A 29 21.07 12.61 -13.62
CA MET A 29 21.56 13.73 -12.80
C MET A 29 20.48 14.26 -11.83
N MET A 30 19.24 14.40 -12.30
CA MET A 30 18.12 14.82 -11.45
C MET A 30 17.84 13.80 -10.34
N TYR A 31 17.89 12.50 -10.67
CA TYR A 31 17.71 11.42 -9.71
C TYR A 31 18.82 11.40 -8.65
N GLU A 32 20.09 11.45 -9.05
CA GLU A 32 21.23 11.48 -8.12
C GLU A 32 21.18 12.71 -7.20
N SER A 33 20.81 13.87 -7.74
CA SER A 33 20.59 15.07 -6.93
C SER A 33 19.47 14.91 -5.90
N MET A 34 18.35 14.28 -6.30
CA MET A 34 17.25 13.97 -5.38
C MET A 34 17.65 12.94 -4.32
N LYS A 35 18.36 11.88 -4.71
CA LYS A 35 18.89 10.84 -3.82
C LYS A 35 19.81 11.46 -2.75
N ALA A 36 20.79 12.25 -3.15
CA ALA A 36 21.71 12.92 -2.22
C ALA A 36 20.98 13.84 -1.22
N ARG A 37 19.92 14.53 -1.65
CA ARG A 37 19.09 15.34 -0.73
C ARG A 37 18.34 14.48 0.28
N VAL A 38 17.77 13.36 -0.16
CA VAL A 38 17.07 12.43 0.74
C VAL A 38 18.03 11.82 1.74
N GLU A 39 19.20 11.33 1.28
CA GLU A 39 20.25 10.79 2.14
C GLU A 39 20.73 11.80 3.17
N HIS A 40 20.93 13.06 2.77
CA HIS A 40 21.30 14.13 3.70
C HIS A 40 20.23 14.38 4.78
N VAL A 41 18.94 14.36 4.41
CA VAL A 41 17.83 14.52 5.38
C VAL A 41 17.78 13.33 6.35
N VAL A 42 18.01 12.12 5.86
CA VAL A 42 18.07 10.90 6.69
C VAL A 42 19.23 10.97 7.68
N GLU A 43 20.43 11.35 7.21
CA GLU A 43 21.62 11.50 8.06
C GLU A 43 21.42 12.58 9.13
N LYS A 44 20.86 13.73 8.75
CA LYS A 44 20.57 14.86 9.65
C LYS A 44 19.42 14.56 10.62
N GLY A 45 18.56 13.58 10.30
CA GLY A 45 17.36 13.24 11.06
C GLY A 45 16.23 14.28 10.99
N LYS A 46 16.36 15.33 10.16
CA LYS A 46 15.34 16.36 9.96
C LYS A 46 15.47 17.03 8.59
N ALA A 47 14.32 17.40 8.01
CA ALA A 47 14.29 18.26 6.84
C ALA A 47 14.68 19.69 7.24
N GLY A 48 15.71 20.25 6.62
CA GLY A 48 16.07 21.66 6.82
C GLY A 48 15.14 22.60 6.04
N GLU A 49 15.09 23.86 6.47
CA GLU A 49 14.31 24.94 5.85
C GLU A 49 14.64 25.11 4.36
N GLU A 50 15.87 24.79 3.96
CA GLU A 50 16.35 24.77 2.58
C GLU A 50 15.58 23.85 1.63
N TYR A 51 14.83 22.87 2.17
CA TYR A 51 14.03 21.93 1.38
C TYR A 51 12.51 22.15 1.49
N ILE A 52 12.07 23.06 2.38
CA ILE A 52 10.65 23.33 2.65
C ILE A 52 10.19 24.47 1.75
N ASN A 53 9.81 24.12 0.53
CA ASN A 53 9.40 25.09 -0.48
C ASN A 53 7.89 25.35 -0.40
N GLY A 54 7.48 26.24 0.50
CA GLY A 54 6.11 26.77 0.56
C GLY A 54 5.37 26.52 1.87
N ASP A 55 4.24 27.22 2.02
CA ASP A 55 3.45 27.16 3.25
C ASP A 55 2.76 25.82 3.46
N ARG A 56 2.50 25.07 2.39
CA ARG A 56 1.85 23.75 2.47
C ARG A 56 2.77 22.75 3.13
N GLU A 57 3.98 22.60 2.61
CA GLU A 57 5.01 21.69 3.09
C GLU A 57 5.36 22.01 4.55
N ARG A 58 5.47 23.31 4.88
CA ARG A 58 5.68 23.78 6.25
C ARG A 58 4.52 23.37 7.17
N ARG A 59 3.27 23.58 6.76
CA ARG A 59 2.09 23.17 7.56
C ARG A 59 2.04 21.65 7.77
N VAL A 60 2.39 20.86 6.76
CA VAL A 60 2.42 19.39 6.85
C VAL A 60 3.48 18.94 7.86
N LEU A 61 4.70 19.45 7.77
CA LEU A 61 5.79 19.08 8.66
C LEU A 61 5.54 19.57 10.10
N ASN A 62 4.92 20.74 10.27
CA ASN A 62 4.57 21.28 11.59
C ASN A 62 3.52 20.45 12.34
N LYS A 63 2.82 19.51 11.68
CA LYS A 63 1.95 18.55 12.39
C LYS A 63 2.76 17.60 13.28
N TRP A 64 4.03 17.39 12.96
CA TRP A 64 4.95 16.55 13.72
C TRP A 64 5.65 17.41 14.77
N THR A 65 5.19 17.28 16.01
CA THR A 65 5.75 18.02 17.15
C THR A 65 6.72 17.13 17.94
N ASP A 66 7.60 17.75 18.73
CA ASP A 66 8.56 17.03 19.59
C ASP A 66 7.87 16.18 20.68
N GLU A 67 6.58 16.41 20.93
CA GLU A 67 5.76 15.62 21.86
C GLU A 67 5.36 14.26 21.28
N PHE A 68 5.44 14.08 19.95
CA PHE A 68 5.06 12.84 19.31
C PHE A 68 6.12 11.77 19.59
N THR A 69 5.66 10.64 20.11
CA THR A 69 6.50 9.46 20.31
C THR A 69 5.95 8.31 19.50
N ARG A 70 6.77 7.29 19.22
CA ARG A 70 6.32 6.07 18.51
C ARG A 70 5.11 5.38 19.14
N GLN A 71 4.84 5.63 20.42
CA GLN A 71 3.75 5.02 21.19
C GLN A 71 2.60 6.00 21.47
N ASN A 72 2.78 7.29 21.21
CA ASN A 72 1.81 8.32 21.58
C ASN A 72 1.88 9.48 20.58
N HIS A 73 0.91 9.53 19.68
CA HIS A 73 0.71 10.62 18.72
C HIS A 73 -0.70 10.54 18.11
N PRO A 74 -1.31 11.67 17.71
CA PRO A 74 -2.59 11.69 17.01
C PRO A 74 -2.48 11.05 15.62
N ALA A 75 -3.63 10.79 15.00
CA ALA A 75 -3.69 10.42 13.60
C ALA A 75 -3.23 11.58 12.71
N VAL A 76 -2.43 11.27 11.68
CA VAL A 76 -1.99 12.23 10.66
C VAL A 76 -2.40 11.68 9.31
N ILE A 77 -3.13 12.51 8.55
CA ILE A 77 -3.46 12.24 7.15
C ILE A 77 -3.04 13.44 6.30
N GLU A 78 -2.39 13.15 5.19
CA GLU A 78 -1.95 14.17 4.23
C GLU A 78 -2.09 13.71 2.80
N ILE A 79 -2.77 14.51 1.99
CA ILE A 79 -2.80 14.32 0.54
C ILE A 79 -1.54 14.98 0.00
N LEU A 80 -0.54 14.19 -0.37
CA LEU A 80 0.72 14.66 -0.96
C LEU A 80 0.55 14.98 -2.44
N ARG A 81 -0.23 14.18 -3.16
CA ARG A 81 -0.64 14.45 -4.55
C ARG A 81 -2.13 14.22 -4.72
N ASP A 82 -2.78 15.13 -5.45
CA ASP A 82 -4.20 15.14 -5.76
C ASP A 82 -4.39 15.18 -7.28
N ASN A 83 -5.01 14.14 -7.83
CA ASN A 83 -5.26 13.96 -9.25
C ASN A 83 -6.19 15.03 -9.84
N SER A 84 -6.94 15.74 -9.02
CA SER A 84 -7.79 16.84 -9.49
C SER A 84 -6.95 18.09 -9.80
N ARG A 85 -5.80 18.26 -9.12
CA ARG A 85 -4.97 19.48 -9.15
C ARG A 85 -3.59 19.27 -9.78
N ASP A 86 -2.92 18.19 -9.41
CA ASP A 86 -1.53 17.95 -9.76
C ASP A 86 -1.43 17.32 -11.16
N ARG A 87 -0.53 17.88 -11.97
CA ARG A 87 -0.23 17.42 -13.33
C ARG A 87 1.27 17.19 -13.49
N ASP A 88 1.65 16.32 -14.42
CA ASP A 88 3.04 16.22 -14.85
C ASP A 88 3.42 17.39 -15.79
N ILE A 89 4.68 17.43 -16.20
CA ILE A 89 5.21 18.47 -17.10
C ILE A 89 4.54 18.51 -18.48
N ALA A 90 3.89 17.41 -18.88
CA ALA A 90 3.14 17.28 -20.12
C ALA A 90 1.64 17.58 -19.93
N GLY A 91 1.23 17.98 -18.71
CA GLY A 91 -0.15 18.29 -18.38
C GLY A 91 -1.02 17.06 -18.10
N ASN A 92 -0.46 15.85 -17.99
CA ASN A 92 -1.22 14.65 -17.67
C ASN A 92 -1.51 14.57 -16.16
N VAL A 93 -2.64 13.95 -15.83
CA VAL A 93 -3.05 13.71 -14.44
C VAL A 93 -2.07 12.75 -13.75
N MET A 94 -1.68 13.11 -12.53
CA MET A 94 -0.88 12.24 -11.66
C MET A 94 -1.78 11.48 -10.66
N PRO A 95 -1.45 10.23 -10.30
CA PRO A 95 -2.22 9.49 -9.30
C PRO A 95 -2.20 10.17 -7.93
N ASN A 96 -3.27 9.97 -7.17
CA ASN A 96 -3.34 10.39 -5.77
C ASN A 96 -2.22 9.72 -4.96
N LEU A 97 -1.58 10.49 -4.08
CA LEU A 97 -0.64 9.98 -3.09
C LEU A 97 -1.07 10.50 -1.73
N ILE A 98 -1.47 9.58 -0.86
CA ILE A 98 -2.00 9.90 0.47
C ILE A 98 -1.07 9.28 1.50
N TYR A 99 -0.52 10.11 2.37
CA TYR A 99 0.27 9.71 3.52
C TYR A 99 -0.64 9.54 4.73
N LEU A 100 -0.41 8.48 5.50
CA LEU A 100 -1.22 8.09 6.65
C LEU A 100 -0.33 7.65 7.81
N SER A 101 -0.61 8.19 8.98
CA SER A 101 -0.12 7.70 10.27
C SER A 101 -1.34 7.54 11.18
N ARG A 102 -1.64 6.30 11.55
CA ARG A 102 -2.75 6.02 12.48
C ARG A 102 -2.43 6.53 13.88
N GLU A 103 -3.45 6.89 14.65
CA GLU A 103 -3.25 7.30 16.03
C GLU A 103 -2.59 6.18 16.86
N LYS A 104 -1.71 6.57 17.77
CA LYS A 104 -1.11 5.69 18.77
C LYS A 104 -1.33 6.30 20.16
N SER A 105 -1.68 5.43 21.10
CA SER A 105 -1.76 5.75 22.53
C SER A 105 -1.10 4.62 23.31
N LYS A 106 -0.43 4.97 24.41
CA LYS A 106 0.22 3.99 25.31
C LYS A 106 -0.79 3.04 25.96
N ASP A 107 -2.04 3.48 26.09
CA ASP A 107 -3.10 2.74 26.77
C ASP A 107 -3.83 1.76 25.83
N VAL A 108 -3.57 1.83 24.52
CA VAL A 108 -4.29 1.05 23.52
C VAL A 108 -3.29 0.16 22.76
N PRO A 109 -3.34 -1.17 22.96
CA PRO A 109 -2.49 -2.07 22.20
C PRO A 109 -2.85 -1.99 20.72
N HIS A 110 -1.83 -2.11 19.86
CA HIS A 110 -2.02 -2.08 18.42
C HIS A 110 -1.67 -3.42 17.79
N GLN A 111 -2.20 -3.66 16.59
CA GLN A 111 -2.12 -4.96 15.92
C GLN A 111 -1.07 -4.94 14.80
N PHE A 112 0.15 -4.51 15.14
CA PHE A 112 1.30 -4.43 14.21
C PHE A 112 0.95 -4.08 12.75
N LYS A 113 1.27 -4.94 11.77
CA LYS A 113 1.09 -4.69 10.34
C LYS A 113 -0.38 -4.87 9.94
N ALA A 114 -1.13 -5.81 10.50
CA ALA A 114 -2.52 -6.07 10.14
C ALA A 114 -3.40 -4.88 10.50
N GLY A 115 -3.17 -4.28 11.68
CA GLY A 115 -3.87 -3.06 12.06
C GLY A 115 -3.45 -1.84 11.25
N ALA A 116 -2.26 -1.84 10.64
CA ALA A 116 -1.88 -0.78 9.71
C ALA A 116 -2.61 -0.96 8.38
N LEU A 117 -2.65 -2.20 7.86
CA LEU A 117 -3.41 -2.55 6.66
C LEU A 117 -4.91 -2.30 6.82
N ASN A 118 -5.49 -2.59 7.99
CA ASN A 118 -6.90 -2.29 8.29
C ASN A 118 -7.17 -0.78 8.38
N ALA A 119 -6.27 -0.01 8.97
CA ALA A 119 -6.36 1.46 8.95
C ALA A 119 -6.32 2.01 7.51
N LEU A 120 -5.41 1.49 6.66
CA LEU A 120 -5.36 1.81 5.23
C LEU A 120 -6.65 1.42 4.51
N LEU A 121 -7.21 0.24 4.82
CA LEU A 121 -8.45 -0.25 4.22
C LEU A 121 -9.63 0.68 4.50
N ARG A 122 -9.76 1.15 5.75
CA ARG A 122 -10.80 2.09 6.18
C ARG A 122 -10.65 3.45 5.54
N VAL A 123 -9.47 4.06 5.59
CA VAL A 123 -9.24 5.37 4.97
C VAL A 123 -9.43 5.30 3.47
N SER A 124 -8.95 4.24 2.82
CA SER A 124 -9.17 4.04 1.40
C SER A 124 -10.67 3.94 1.08
N ALA A 125 -11.48 3.28 1.92
CA ALA A 125 -12.93 3.23 1.75
C ALA A 125 -13.57 4.62 1.78
N VAL A 126 -13.16 5.47 2.74
CA VAL A 126 -13.68 6.84 2.87
C VAL A 126 -13.29 7.72 1.68
N MET A 127 -12.07 7.58 1.17
CA MET A 127 -11.54 8.53 0.18
C MET A 127 -11.80 8.10 -1.27
N THR A 128 -11.54 6.84 -1.61
CA THR A 128 -11.53 6.39 -3.02
C THR A 128 -12.31 5.10 -3.27
N ASN A 129 -12.58 4.33 -2.22
CA ASN A 129 -13.20 3.01 -2.18
C ASN A 129 -12.86 2.08 -3.35
N ALA A 130 -11.59 2.02 -3.73
CA ALA A 130 -11.17 1.16 -4.84
C ALA A 130 -11.56 -0.31 -4.59
N PRO A 131 -12.16 -1.02 -5.57
CA PRO A 131 -12.63 -2.40 -5.39
C PRO A 131 -11.48 -3.42 -5.36
N ILE A 132 -10.28 -3.02 -5.76
CA ILE A 132 -9.08 -3.86 -5.78
C ILE A 132 -7.99 -3.18 -4.94
N LEU A 133 -7.30 -3.97 -4.14
CA LEU A 133 -6.27 -3.52 -3.21
C LEU A 133 -4.98 -4.29 -3.45
N LEU A 134 -3.87 -3.58 -3.59
CA LEU A 134 -2.54 -4.20 -3.66
C LEU A 134 -1.83 -4.02 -2.31
N THR A 135 -1.40 -5.12 -1.70
CA THR A 135 -0.46 -5.07 -0.56
C THR A 135 0.96 -5.18 -1.07
N LEU A 136 1.83 -4.25 -0.68
CA LEU A 136 3.23 -4.23 -1.09
C LEU A 136 4.12 -3.76 0.08
N ASP A 137 5.14 -4.55 0.39
CA ASP A 137 6.15 -4.19 1.39
C ASP A 137 7.21 -3.23 0.82
N CYS A 138 7.88 -2.49 1.71
CA CYS A 138 8.81 -1.41 1.33
C CYS A 138 10.11 -1.88 0.66
N ASP A 139 10.47 -3.14 0.84
CA ASP A 139 11.59 -3.82 0.20
C ASP A 139 11.20 -4.47 -1.14
N MET A 140 9.91 -4.45 -1.49
CA MET A 140 9.38 -5.00 -2.73
C MET A 140 9.07 -3.88 -3.73
N ARG A 141 9.29 -4.17 -5.01
CA ARG A 141 8.95 -3.25 -6.11
C ARG A 141 8.34 -3.98 -7.30
N SER A 142 7.55 -3.26 -8.08
CA SER A 142 7.05 -3.77 -9.35
C SER A 142 8.18 -3.87 -10.37
N ASN A 143 8.42 -5.08 -10.89
CA ASN A 143 9.41 -5.34 -11.92
C ASN A 143 8.83 -5.34 -13.35
N ASP A 144 7.50 -5.36 -13.49
CA ASP A 144 6.80 -5.26 -14.77
C ASP A 144 5.66 -4.24 -14.63
N PRO A 145 5.63 -3.13 -15.42
CA PRO A 145 4.57 -2.14 -15.36
C PRO A 145 3.20 -2.67 -15.82
N GLU A 146 3.16 -3.82 -16.51
CA GLU A 146 1.92 -4.49 -16.93
C GLU A 146 1.29 -5.32 -15.81
N THR A 147 1.94 -5.46 -14.65
CA THR A 147 1.45 -6.28 -13.53
C THR A 147 0.00 -5.95 -13.13
N PRO A 148 -0.41 -4.67 -12.95
CA PRO A 148 -1.80 -4.35 -12.66
C PRO A 148 -2.77 -4.81 -13.75
N ARG A 149 -2.38 -4.68 -15.04
CA ARG A 149 -3.21 -5.15 -16.15
C ARG A 149 -3.35 -6.68 -16.14
N ARG A 150 -2.27 -7.41 -15.86
CA ARG A 150 -2.30 -8.87 -15.73
C ARG A 150 -3.18 -9.31 -14.56
N ALA A 151 -3.12 -8.63 -13.42
CA ALA A 151 -3.99 -8.90 -12.28
C ALA A 151 -5.47 -8.70 -12.64
N LEU A 152 -5.78 -7.64 -13.40
CA LEU A 152 -7.14 -7.39 -13.89
C LEU A 152 -7.65 -8.48 -14.83
N CYS A 153 -6.78 -9.13 -15.62
CA CYS A 153 -7.22 -10.27 -16.44
C CYS A 153 -7.81 -11.42 -15.61
N TYR A 154 -7.35 -11.64 -14.38
CA TYR A 154 -7.95 -12.63 -13.47
C TYR A 154 -9.16 -12.06 -12.72
N LEU A 155 -9.04 -10.82 -12.24
CA LEU A 155 -10.05 -10.21 -11.38
C LEU A 155 -11.30 -9.74 -12.14
N ALA A 156 -11.21 -9.47 -13.43
CA ALA A 156 -12.34 -8.99 -14.24
C ALA A 156 -12.89 -10.05 -15.21
N ASP A 157 -12.30 -11.25 -15.25
CA ASP A 157 -12.73 -12.31 -16.15
C ASP A 157 -14.13 -12.82 -15.76
N PRO A 158 -15.14 -12.69 -16.63
CA PRO A 158 -16.50 -13.17 -16.34
C PRO A 158 -16.62 -14.69 -16.32
N SER A 159 -15.64 -15.43 -16.86
CA SER A 159 -15.61 -16.89 -16.86
C SER A 159 -14.98 -17.50 -15.61
N THR A 160 -14.24 -16.70 -14.84
CA THR A 160 -13.78 -17.06 -13.51
C THR A 160 -14.96 -16.99 -12.52
N ASP A 161 -15.00 -17.87 -11.52
CA ASP A 161 -15.99 -17.81 -10.43
C ASP A 161 -15.75 -16.56 -9.57
N GLN A 162 -16.18 -15.40 -10.09
CA GLN A 162 -15.93 -14.08 -9.52
C GLN A 162 -16.37 -13.99 -8.05
N PRO A 163 -17.50 -14.57 -7.62
CA PRO A 163 -17.87 -14.63 -6.21
C PRO A 163 -16.85 -15.36 -5.31
N GLN A 164 -16.09 -16.32 -5.84
CA GLN A 164 -15.14 -17.15 -5.07
C GLN A 164 -13.69 -16.65 -5.15
N LEU A 165 -13.34 -15.80 -6.13
CA LEU A 165 -11.99 -15.26 -6.25
C LEU A 165 -11.72 -14.15 -5.22
N GLY A 166 -11.12 -14.48 -4.08
CA GLY A 166 -10.79 -13.52 -3.04
C GLY A 166 -9.61 -12.59 -3.37
N TYR A 167 -8.55 -13.12 -3.97
CA TYR A 167 -7.33 -12.38 -4.32
C TYR A 167 -6.48 -13.09 -5.39
N VAL A 168 -5.51 -12.36 -5.95
CA VAL A 168 -4.48 -12.86 -6.88
C VAL A 168 -3.10 -12.58 -6.30
N GLN A 169 -2.39 -13.63 -5.91
CA GLN A 169 -1.02 -13.54 -5.37
C GLN A 169 0.00 -13.67 -6.50
N PHE A 170 0.89 -12.69 -6.64
CA PHE A 170 2.03 -12.77 -7.54
C PHE A 170 3.24 -13.43 -6.84
N PRO A 171 4.09 -14.15 -7.59
CA PRO A 171 5.29 -14.75 -7.00
C PRO A 171 6.26 -13.66 -6.54
N GLN A 172 6.77 -13.79 -5.31
CA GLN A 172 7.83 -12.93 -4.81
C GLN A 172 9.19 -13.42 -5.33
N ARG A 173 10.05 -12.47 -5.72
CA ARG A 173 11.39 -12.73 -6.25
C ARG A 173 12.39 -11.80 -5.61
N PHE A 174 13.45 -12.38 -5.06
CA PHE A 174 14.50 -11.66 -4.36
C PHE A 174 15.70 -11.39 -5.29
N GLN A 175 16.50 -10.38 -4.95
CA GLN A 175 17.66 -9.95 -5.73
C GLN A 175 18.93 -10.04 -4.90
N GLY A 176 20.09 -9.99 -5.57
CA GLY A 176 21.39 -10.10 -4.89
C GLY A 176 21.75 -11.52 -4.45
N ILE A 177 21.09 -12.53 -5.01
CA ILE A 177 21.36 -13.94 -4.72
C ILE A 177 22.64 -14.35 -5.46
N ASN A 178 23.61 -14.89 -4.73
CA ASN A 178 24.85 -15.38 -5.32
C ASN A 178 24.64 -16.72 -6.03
N GLU A 179 25.58 -17.11 -6.89
CA GLU A 179 25.47 -18.34 -7.69
C GLU A 179 25.33 -19.61 -6.83
N GLY A 180 25.95 -19.63 -5.64
CA GLY A 180 25.91 -20.79 -4.74
C GLY A 180 24.58 -20.97 -4.01
N ASP A 181 23.83 -19.89 -3.78
CA ASP A 181 22.57 -19.83 -3.02
C ASP A 181 22.48 -20.81 -1.83
N ILE A 182 23.57 -20.93 -1.05
CA ILE A 182 23.67 -21.94 0.01
C ILE A 182 22.67 -21.74 1.15
N TYR A 183 22.12 -20.53 1.27
CA TYR A 183 21.08 -20.18 2.22
C TYR A 183 19.66 -20.33 1.66
N CYS A 184 19.52 -20.75 0.38
CA CYS A 184 18.24 -20.86 -0.33
C CYS A 184 17.43 -19.54 -0.29
N GLY A 185 18.12 -18.42 -0.44
CA GLY A 185 17.57 -17.07 -0.35
C GLY A 185 16.60 -16.71 -1.48
N ASP A 186 16.62 -17.44 -2.60
CA ASP A 186 15.60 -17.27 -3.66
C ASP A 186 14.20 -17.73 -3.20
N LEU A 187 14.14 -18.61 -2.19
CA LEU A 187 12.88 -19.11 -1.61
C LEU A 187 11.88 -19.65 -2.67
N LYS A 188 12.39 -20.16 -3.81
CA LYS A 188 11.60 -20.63 -4.96
C LYS A 188 10.51 -21.62 -4.56
N ARG A 189 10.82 -22.52 -3.62
CA ARG A 189 9.87 -23.54 -3.17
C ARG A 189 8.61 -22.90 -2.59
N MET A 190 8.78 -21.88 -1.75
CA MET A 190 7.70 -21.20 -1.05
C MET A 190 6.87 -20.33 -2.00
N PHE A 191 7.53 -19.51 -2.84
CA PHE A 191 6.83 -18.46 -3.60
C PHE A 191 6.56 -18.79 -5.08
N GLN A 192 7.19 -19.82 -5.65
CA GLN A 192 7.07 -20.14 -7.08
C GLN A 192 6.62 -21.58 -7.33
N ILE A 193 7.16 -22.57 -6.61
CA ILE A 193 6.90 -23.98 -6.89
C ILE A 193 5.62 -24.47 -6.21
N ASN A 194 5.56 -24.44 -4.87
CA ASN A 194 4.42 -24.96 -4.11
C ASN A 194 3.08 -24.31 -4.52
N PRO A 195 2.98 -22.97 -4.68
CA PRO A 195 1.75 -22.29 -5.08
C PRO A 195 1.03 -22.90 -6.30
N THR A 196 1.80 -23.33 -7.31
CA THR A 196 1.23 -23.86 -8.56
C THR A 196 0.52 -25.20 -8.42
N GLY A 197 0.81 -25.95 -7.35
CA GLY A 197 0.16 -27.23 -7.06
C GLY A 197 -1.02 -27.14 -6.10
N MET A 198 -1.34 -25.95 -5.58
CA MET A 198 -2.40 -25.78 -4.58
C MET A 198 -3.77 -25.72 -5.25
N LYS A 199 -4.68 -26.61 -4.84
CA LYS A 199 -6.01 -26.75 -5.43
C LYS A 199 -6.88 -25.50 -5.26
N ASN A 200 -6.83 -24.86 -4.09
CA ASN A 200 -7.67 -23.71 -3.74
C ASN A 200 -6.94 -22.38 -3.92
N GLY A 201 -5.88 -22.36 -4.72
CA GLY A 201 -5.01 -21.22 -4.90
C GLY A 201 -3.92 -21.10 -3.82
N PRO A 202 -3.02 -20.11 -3.98
CA PRO A 202 -1.88 -19.92 -3.11
C PRO A 202 -2.25 -19.21 -1.80
N ASP A 203 -1.42 -19.37 -0.77
CA ASP A 203 -1.50 -18.55 0.45
C ASP A 203 -1.21 -17.07 0.17
N TYR A 204 -1.70 -16.19 1.05
CA TYR A 204 -1.30 -14.78 1.06
C TYR A 204 0.09 -14.64 1.69
N GLY A 205 1.09 -14.27 0.88
CA GLY A 205 2.50 -14.19 1.30
C GLY A 205 2.95 -12.82 1.81
N GLY A 206 2.03 -11.93 2.20
CA GLY A 206 2.37 -10.64 2.82
C GLY A 206 2.64 -9.47 1.86
N SER A 207 3.03 -9.74 0.61
CA SER A 207 3.35 -8.73 -0.42
C SER A 207 3.01 -9.23 -1.84
N GLY A 208 2.78 -8.32 -2.78
CA GLY A 208 2.48 -8.65 -4.18
C GLY A 208 1.10 -9.30 -4.39
N CYS A 209 0.14 -9.01 -3.51
CA CYS A 209 -1.19 -9.62 -3.54
C CYS A 209 -2.27 -8.60 -3.88
N PHE A 210 -3.09 -8.91 -4.89
CA PHE A 210 -4.23 -8.10 -5.32
C PHE A 210 -5.52 -8.68 -4.73
N PHE A 211 -6.05 -8.07 -3.68
CA PHE A 211 -7.32 -8.45 -3.06
C PHE A 211 -8.51 -7.80 -3.75
N ARG A 212 -9.62 -8.54 -3.83
CA ARG A 212 -10.93 -7.91 -3.98
C ARG A 212 -11.33 -7.31 -2.64
N ARG A 213 -11.64 -6.01 -2.58
CA ARG A 213 -12.07 -5.34 -1.34
C ARG A 213 -13.19 -6.12 -0.65
N ARG A 214 -14.19 -6.58 -1.41
CA ARG A 214 -15.34 -7.34 -0.92
C ARG A 214 -14.95 -8.61 -0.12
N SER A 215 -13.87 -9.30 -0.46
CA SER A 215 -13.46 -10.52 0.25
C SER A 215 -12.97 -10.23 1.67
N LEU A 216 -12.57 -8.99 1.95
CA LEU A 216 -12.20 -8.54 3.29
C LEU A 216 -13.39 -8.18 4.18
N PHE A 217 -14.64 -8.38 3.74
CA PHE A 217 -15.86 -8.09 4.52
C PHE A 217 -16.67 -9.37 4.82
N GLY A 218 -15.97 -10.48 5.06
CA GLY A 218 -16.55 -11.78 5.37
C GLY A 218 -16.88 -12.63 4.14
N ALA A 219 -17.35 -13.86 4.41
CA ALA A 219 -17.63 -14.89 3.41
C ALA A 219 -18.51 -14.40 2.24
N PRO A 220 -18.40 -15.04 1.05
CA PRO A 220 -19.29 -14.74 -0.07
C PRO A 220 -20.78 -14.86 0.29
N SER A 221 -21.14 -15.85 1.11
CA SER A 221 -22.51 -16.14 1.57
C SER A 221 -22.97 -15.31 2.78
N ALA A 222 -22.05 -14.66 3.50
CA ALA A 222 -22.33 -13.94 4.74
C ALA A 222 -21.48 -12.66 4.86
N ILE A 223 -21.93 -11.59 4.21
CA ILE A 223 -21.33 -10.26 4.32
C ILE A 223 -21.44 -9.77 5.76
N VAL A 224 -20.33 -9.28 6.30
CA VAL A 224 -20.32 -8.54 7.55
C VAL A 224 -20.37 -7.05 7.22
N PRO A 225 -21.49 -6.36 7.48
CA PRO A 225 -21.59 -4.93 7.24
C PRO A 225 -20.65 -4.18 8.20
N PRO A 226 -19.96 -3.14 7.73
CA PRO A 226 -19.19 -2.27 8.61
C PRO A 226 -20.12 -1.39 9.45
N GLU A 227 -19.53 -0.78 10.48
CA GLU A 227 -20.24 0.00 11.49
C GLU A 227 -20.88 1.28 10.90
N ILE A 228 -20.32 1.78 9.79
CA ILE A 228 -20.85 2.92 9.04
C ILE A 228 -20.94 2.58 7.54
N PRO A 229 -21.98 3.04 6.82
CA PRO A 229 -22.16 2.73 5.39
C PRO A 229 -20.99 3.14 4.50
N GLN A 230 -20.28 4.21 4.87
CA GLN A 230 -19.14 4.76 4.10
C GLN A 230 -17.96 3.80 4.01
N LEU A 231 -17.88 2.82 4.91
CA LEU A 231 -16.85 1.79 4.88
C LEU A 231 -17.24 0.55 4.06
N GLY A 232 -18.47 0.50 3.57
CA GLY A 232 -18.98 -0.65 2.82
C GLY A 232 -18.25 -0.84 1.49
N PRO A 233 -18.02 -2.09 1.04
CA PRO A 233 -17.34 -2.37 -0.23
C PRO A 233 -18.09 -1.83 -1.45
N GLU A 234 -19.41 -1.66 -1.35
CA GLU A 234 -20.28 -1.16 -2.44
C GLU A 234 -20.57 0.35 -2.33
N HIS A 235 -20.00 1.04 -1.34
CA HIS A 235 -20.20 2.47 -1.19
C HIS A 235 -19.47 3.25 -2.29
N CYS A 236 -20.10 4.25 -2.90
CA CYS A 236 -19.40 5.19 -3.76
C CYS A 236 -19.10 6.46 -2.94
N PRO A 237 -17.82 6.78 -2.65
CA PRO A 237 -17.46 8.03 -2.01
C PRO A 237 -17.95 9.21 -2.86
N ASN A 238 -18.64 10.14 -2.21
CA ASN A 238 -19.11 11.36 -2.83
C ASN A 238 -18.16 12.51 -2.46
N GLY A 239 -17.78 13.32 -3.45
CA GLY A 239 -17.00 14.53 -3.24
C GLY A 239 -15.49 14.37 -3.49
N SER A 240 -14.74 15.43 -3.21
CA SER A 240 -13.28 15.45 -3.36
C SER A 240 -12.62 14.78 -2.16
N ILE A 241 -11.52 14.05 -2.40
CA ILE A 241 -10.71 13.46 -1.34
C ILE A 241 -10.19 14.48 -0.32
N GLY A 242 -10.08 15.75 -0.72
CA GLY A 242 -9.64 16.85 0.12
C GLY A 242 -10.78 17.66 0.76
N SER A 243 -12.04 17.20 0.68
CA SER A 243 -13.15 17.88 1.37
C SER A 243 -12.98 17.77 2.88
N GLU A 244 -13.49 18.77 3.61
CA GLU A 244 -13.40 18.79 5.08
C GLU A 244 -14.12 17.58 5.69
N GLU A 245 -15.27 17.19 5.14
CA GLU A 245 -16.02 16.03 5.60
C GLU A 245 -15.26 14.72 5.38
N THR A 246 -14.62 14.57 4.21
CA THR A 246 -13.83 13.38 3.86
C THR A 246 -12.61 13.26 4.75
N LEU A 247 -11.89 14.37 4.96
CA LEU A 247 -10.71 14.41 5.83
C LEU A 247 -11.07 14.17 7.30
N ALA A 248 -12.17 14.75 7.80
CA ALA A 248 -12.65 14.54 9.16
C ALA A 248 -13.05 13.06 9.39
N LEU A 249 -13.77 12.46 8.45
CA LEU A 249 -14.12 11.05 8.54
C LEU A 249 -12.89 10.14 8.44
N ALA A 250 -11.94 10.46 7.55
CA ALA A 250 -10.69 9.73 7.42
C ALA A 250 -9.84 9.79 8.71
N GLN A 251 -9.79 10.94 9.38
CA GLN A 251 -9.14 11.09 10.69
C GLN A 251 -9.84 10.23 11.75
N LYS A 252 -11.18 10.25 11.80
CA LYS A 252 -11.96 9.45 12.75
C LYS A 252 -11.70 7.95 12.62
N VAL A 253 -11.63 7.42 11.39
CA VAL A 253 -11.38 5.98 11.17
C VAL A 253 -9.92 5.55 11.40
N LEU A 254 -9.01 6.51 11.63
CA LEU A 254 -7.61 6.30 12.03
C LEU A 254 -7.39 6.31 13.55
N GLU A 255 -8.43 6.63 14.33
CA GLU A 255 -8.34 6.66 15.79
C GLU A 255 -7.96 5.29 16.36
N CYS A 256 -7.15 5.30 17.41
CA CYS A 256 -6.59 4.08 17.99
C CYS A 256 -7.67 3.17 18.61
N LYS A 257 -8.79 3.75 19.02
CA LYS A 257 -9.95 3.06 19.62
C LYS A 257 -11.05 2.74 18.61
N TYR A 258 -10.89 3.09 17.33
CA TYR A 258 -11.94 2.90 16.33
C TYR A 258 -12.41 1.43 16.25
N GLU A 259 -11.48 0.49 16.39
CA GLU A 259 -11.74 -0.94 16.24
C GLU A 259 -12.35 -1.58 17.51
N HIS A 260 -12.52 -0.83 18.60
CA HIS A 260 -13.07 -1.35 19.84
C HIS A 260 -14.54 -1.74 19.69
N ASN A 261 -14.89 -2.97 20.06
CA ASN A 261 -16.24 -3.56 19.89
C ASN A 261 -16.73 -3.59 18.44
N THR A 262 -15.80 -3.70 17.49
CA THR A 262 -16.08 -3.86 16.06
C THR A 262 -15.70 -5.26 15.56
N ASN A 263 -16.03 -5.57 14.31
CA ASN A 263 -15.61 -6.82 13.67
C ASN A 263 -14.21 -6.73 13.02
N TRP A 264 -13.55 -5.58 13.07
CA TRP A 264 -12.23 -5.36 12.45
C TRP A 264 -11.18 -6.29 13.04
N GLY A 265 -10.42 -6.94 12.16
CA GLY A 265 -9.40 -7.93 12.52
C GLY A 265 -9.92 -9.29 12.95
N HIS A 266 -11.22 -9.44 13.20
CA HIS A 266 -11.82 -10.72 13.56
C HIS A 266 -12.61 -11.33 12.40
N LYS A 267 -13.53 -10.54 11.81
CA LYS A 267 -14.37 -10.92 10.66
C LYS A 267 -14.20 -10.02 9.45
N VAL A 268 -13.70 -8.81 9.65
CA VAL A 268 -13.49 -7.79 8.60
C VAL A 268 -12.02 -7.40 8.55
N GLY A 269 -11.49 -7.24 7.36
CA GLY A 269 -10.11 -6.85 7.10
C GLY A 269 -9.10 -8.00 7.24
N PHE A 270 -7.84 -7.60 7.40
CA PHE A 270 -6.71 -8.45 7.71
C PHE A 270 -6.81 -8.95 9.16
N ARG A 271 -6.58 -10.24 9.38
CA ARG A 271 -6.96 -10.94 10.61
C ARG A 271 -5.90 -10.81 11.72
N TYR A 272 -6.37 -10.58 12.94
CA TYR A 272 -5.57 -10.47 14.16
C TYR A 272 -5.45 -11.81 14.88
N GLY A 273 -4.54 -11.88 15.84
CA GLY A 273 -4.38 -13.06 16.71
C GLY A 273 -3.28 -14.04 16.28
N SER A 274 -2.51 -13.70 15.24
CA SER A 274 -1.31 -14.43 14.83
C SER A 274 -0.14 -13.46 14.64
N LEU A 275 1.08 -13.91 14.95
CA LEU A 275 2.31 -13.20 14.57
C LEU A 275 2.60 -13.28 13.06
N VAL A 276 2.01 -14.28 12.40
CA VAL A 276 2.09 -14.52 10.95
C VAL A 276 0.72 -14.20 10.35
N GLU A 277 0.37 -12.92 10.44
CA GLU A 277 -0.94 -12.36 10.08
C GLU A 277 -1.30 -12.50 8.59
N ASP A 278 -0.30 -12.57 7.71
CA ASP A 278 -0.47 -12.74 6.27
C ASP A 278 -1.01 -14.13 5.93
N TYR A 279 -0.29 -15.19 6.29
CA TYR A 279 -0.75 -16.56 6.12
C TYR A 279 -2.06 -16.79 6.86
N TYR A 280 -2.18 -16.27 8.08
CA TYR A 280 -3.43 -16.43 8.85
C TYR A 280 -4.61 -15.75 8.17
N THR A 281 -4.44 -14.55 7.63
CA THR A 281 -5.50 -13.88 6.85
C THR A 281 -5.87 -14.69 5.61
N GLY A 282 -4.87 -15.15 4.83
CA GLY A 282 -5.12 -15.98 3.65
C GLY A 282 -5.88 -17.27 3.99
N TYR A 283 -5.45 -17.96 5.03
CA TYR A 283 -6.09 -19.19 5.53
C TYR A 283 -7.54 -18.95 5.94
N MET A 284 -7.81 -17.90 6.73
CA MET A 284 -9.17 -17.57 7.15
C MET A 284 -10.08 -17.24 5.97
N LEU A 285 -9.58 -16.49 4.98
CA LEU A 285 -10.33 -16.19 3.75
C LEU A 285 -10.62 -17.42 2.90
N GLN A 286 -9.78 -18.46 2.93
CA GLN A 286 -10.02 -19.71 2.20
C GLN A 286 -10.99 -20.66 2.93
N CYS A 287 -11.13 -20.51 4.25
CA CYS A 287 -12.03 -21.32 5.06
C CYS A 287 -13.46 -20.76 5.14
N GLU A 288 -13.63 -19.47 4.85
CA GLU A 288 -14.90 -18.72 4.81
C GLU A 288 -15.59 -18.80 3.45
#